data_AF-A0A355RVV4-F1
#
_entry.id   AF-A0A355RVV4-F1
#
_cell.length_a   1.000
_cell.length_b   1.000
_cell.length_c   1.000
_cell.angle_alpha   90.00
_cell.angle_beta   90.00
_cell.angle_gamma   90.00
#
_symmetry.space_group_name_H-M   'P 1'
#
loop_
_entity.id
_entity.type
_entity.pdbx_description
1 polymer ?
#
loop_
_entity_poly.entity_id
_entity_poly.type
_entity_poly.pdbx_seq_one_letter_code
_entity_poly.pdbx_strand_id
1 'polypeptide(L)' 'TRNNPAVKDILTPIIEKHHVDIVLNGHDHGVARTYPINGGKYYTDYSKGTVYYVTGRSGNKYYTDLNK' A
#
# COMPACT_ATOMS: atom_id res chain seq x y z
N THR A 1 2.23 13.19 9.42
CA THR A 1 0.96 12.84 8.73
C THR A 1 1.11 11.46 8.13
N ARG A 2 0.03 10.65 8.04
CA ARG A 2 0.08 9.30 7.43
C ARG A 2 0.40 9.34 5.93
N ASN A 3 -0.01 10.42 5.26
CA ASN A 3 0.30 10.65 3.85
C ASN A 3 1.71 11.23 3.68
N ASN A 4 2.48 10.67 2.74
CA ASN A 4 3.79 11.16 2.30
C ASN A 4 3.78 11.40 0.77
N PRO A 5 3.29 12.57 0.31
CA PRO A 5 3.09 12.83 -1.11
C PRO A 5 4.40 12.85 -1.91
N ALA A 6 5.48 13.42 -1.35
CA ALA A 6 6.77 13.46 -2.03
C ALA A 6 7.33 12.06 -2.35
N VAL A 7 7.23 11.12 -1.40
CA VAL A 7 7.65 9.73 -1.63
C VAL A 7 6.77 9.05 -2.67
N LYS A 8 5.45 9.27 -2.60
CA LYS A 8 4.51 8.73 -3.60
C LYS A 8 4.86 9.24 -5.00
N ASP A 9 5.05 10.54 -5.19
CA ASP A 9 5.27 11.16 -6.50
C ASP A 9 6.60 10.72 -7.13
N ILE A 10 7.62 10.47 -6.31
CA ILE A 10 8.93 9.99 -6.77
C ILE A 10 8.91 8.49 -7.09
N LEU A 11 8.30 7.66 -6.24
CA LEU A 11 8.40 6.20 -6.36
C LEU A 11 7.33 5.59 -7.26
N THR A 12 6.11 6.14 -7.30
CA THR A 12 5.00 5.57 -8.09
C THR A 12 5.37 5.36 -9.56
N PRO A 13 6.01 6.33 -10.27
CA PRO A 13 6.39 6.13 -11.67
C PRO A 13 7.37 4.96 -11.87
N ILE A 14 8.26 4.72 -10.91
CA ILE A 14 9.24 3.63 -10.97
C ILE A 14 8.55 2.29 -10.71
N ILE A 15 7.70 2.24 -9.67
CA ILE A 15 6.93 1.06 -9.28
C ILE A 15 6.04 0.59 -10.44
N GLU A 16 5.29 1.51 -11.04
CA GLU A 16 4.39 1.20 -12.16
C GLU A 16 5.14 0.81 -13.43
N LYS A 17 6.24 1.50 -13.77
CA LYS A 17 7.09 1.18 -14.93
C LYS A 17 7.64 -0.25 -14.89
N HIS A 18 7.99 -0.74 -13.69
CA HIS A 18 8.62 -2.04 -13.50
C HIS A 18 7.65 -3.16 -13.11
N HIS A 19 6.33 -2.87 -13.07
CA HIS A 19 5.31 -3.83 -12.66
C HIS A 19 5.64 -4.53 -11.34
N VAL A 20 5.96 -3.75 -10.31
CA VAL A 20 6.16 -4.30 -8.96
C VAL A 20 4.84 -4.93 -8.49
N ASP A 21 4.85 -6.20 -8.11
CA ASP A 21 3.62 -6.89 -7.68
C ASP A 21 3.10 -6.36 -6.35
N ILE A 22 4.01 -6.15 -5.38
CA ILE A 22 3.67 -5.79 -4.00
C ILE A 22 4.64 -4.75 -3.46
N VAL A 23 4.10 -3.72 -2.80
CA VAL A 23 4.84 -2.76 -1.98
C VAL A 23 4.46 -2.97 -0.51
N LEU A 24 5.46 -3.26 0.33
CA LEU A 24 5.26 -3.42 1.77
C LEU A 24 5.59 -2.13 2.51
N ASN A 25 4.70 -1.69 3.39
CA ASN A 25 4.89 -0.52 4.23
C ASN A 25 4.66 -0.84 5.72
N GLY A 26 5.37 -0.12 6.59
CA GLY A 26 5.20 -0.16 8.04
C GLY A 26 4.61 1.14 8.55
N HIS A 27 5.21 1.72 9.60
CA HIS A 27 4.82 2.99 10.23
C HIS A 27 3.41 3.04 10.84
N ASP A 28 2.36 2.83 10.05
CA ASP A 28 1.01 2.66 10.57
C ASP A 28 0.91 1.29 11.25
N HIS A 29 0.56 1.31 12.53
CA HIS A 29 0.48 0.11 13.36
C HIS A 29 -0.83 -0.65 13.11
N GLY A 30 -1.03 -1.09 11.88
CA GLY A 30 -2.21 -1.81 11.42
C GLY A 30 -1.87 -2.79 10.31
N VAL A 31 -2.91 -3.45 9.81
CA VAL A 31 -2.84 -4.37 8.67
C VAL A 31 -3.90 -3.93 7.68
N ALA A 32 -3.49 -3.56 6.46
CA ALA A 32 -4.41 -3.11 5.42
C ALA A 32 -3.79 -3.30 4.04
N ARG A 33 -4.58 -3.73 3.06
CA ARG A 33 -4.13 -3.87 1.67
C ARG A 33 -5.06 -3.18 0.70
N THR A 34 -4.52 -2.69 -0.40
CA THR A 34 -5.31 -2.16 -1.52
C THR A 34 -5.71 -3.28 -2.47
N TYR A 35 -6.70 -3.00 -3.34
CA TYR A 35 -6.74 -3.65 -4.65
C TYR A 35 -5.50 -3.24 -5.46
N PRO A 36 -5.08 -4.00 -6.49
CA PRO A 36 -4.06 -3.59 -7.45
C PRO A 36 -4.29 -2.17 -7.97
N ILE A 37 -3.25 -1.33 -7.93
CA ILE A 37 -3.30 0.07 -8.38
C ILE A 37 -2.33 0.27 -9.54
N ASN A 38 -2.79 0.95 -10.60
CA ASN A 38 -1.95 1.41 -11.70
C ASN A 38 -2.59 2.64 -12.35
N GLY A 39 -1.83 3.69 -12.61
CA GLY A 39 -2.33 4.94 -13.19
C GLY A 39 -3.43 5.58 -12.35
N GLY A 40 -3.36 5.41 -11.03
CA GLY A 40 -4.36 5.92 -10.08
C GLY A 40 -5.71 5.19 -10.10
N LYS A 41 -5.84 4.06 -10.80
CA LYS A 41 -7.07 3.25 -10.85
C LYS A 41 -6.91 1.93 -10.11
N TYR A 42 -8.00 1.45 -9.52
CA TYR A 42 -8.07 0.14 -8.89
C TYR A 42 -8.51 -0.94 -9.88
N TYR A 43 -7.95 -2.14 -9.74
CA TYR A 43 -8.28 -3.31 -10.55
C TYR A 43 -8.58 -4.52 -9.66
N THR A 44 -9.43 -5.44 -10.11
CA THR A 44 -9.64 -6.75 -9.45
C THR A 44 -8.67 -7.81 -9.94
N ASP A 45 -8.08 -7.60 -11.12
CA ASP A 45 -7.07 -8.43 -11.74
C ASP A 45 -5.67 -8.03 -11.25
N TYR A 46 -4.97 -8.95 -10.61
CA TYR A 46 -3.66 -8.70 -9.99
C TYR A 46 -2.56 -8.47 -11.03
N SER A 47 -2.72 -8.91 -12.28
CA SER A 47 -1.71 -8.63 -13.31
C SER A 47 -1.77 -7.20 -13.85
N LYS A 48 -2.67 -6.35 -13.35
CA LYS A 48 -2.89 -4.99 -13.86
C LYS A 48 -2.29 -3.87 -13.01
N GLY A 49 -1.74 -4.18 -11.83
CA GLY A 49 -1.15 -3.16 -10.98
C GLY A 49 -0.52 -3.70 -9.71
N THR A 50 -0.04 -2.77 -8.89
CA THR A 50 0.69 -3.07 -7.65
C THR A 50 -0.27 -3.10 -6.46
N VAL A 51 -0.12 -4.10 -5.59
CA VAL A 51 -0.79 -4.13 -4.29
C VAL A 51 0.07 -3.41 -3.25
N TYR A 52 -0.51 -2.45 -2.54
CA TYR A 52 0.15 -1.80 -1.40
C TYR A 52 -0.35 -2.43 -0.12
N TYR A 53 0.56 -2.91 0.71
CA TYR A 53 0.24 -3.63 1.94
C TYR A 53 0.94 -2.97 3.15
N VAL A 54 0.14 -2.41 4.05
CA VAL A 54 0.57 -2.03 5.40
C VAL A 54 0.65 -3.27 6.27
N THR A 55 1.83 -3.53 6.82
CA THR A 55 2.17 -4.71 7.66
C THR A 55 2.72 -4.31 9.03
N GLY A 56 2.45 -3.07 9.49
CA GLY A 56 3.06 -2.48 10.68
C GLY A 56 2.56 -2.99 12.03
N ARG A 57 1.72 -4.02 12.08
CA ARG A 57 1.20 -4.61 13.33
C ARG A 57 2.11 -5.73 13.85
N SER A 58 3.31 -5.38 14.30
CA SER A 58 4.29 -6.34 14.84
C SER A 58 4.42 -6.37 16.37
N GLY A 59 3.70 -5.50 17.09
CA GLY A 59 3.80 -5.39 18.55
C GLY A 59 2.54 -4.85 19.24
N ASN A 60 2.65 -4.54 20.52
CA ASN A 60 1.49 -4.31 21.41
C ASN A 60 0.82 -2.93 21.28
N LYS A 61 1.39 -2.00 20.50
CA LYS A 61 0.79 -0.71 20.18
C LYS A 61 0.22 -0.78 18.77
N TYR A 62 -1.09 -0.90 18.62
CA TYR A 62 -1.74 -1.04 17.31
C TYR A 62 -3.10 -0.35 17.26
N TYR A 63 -3.61 -0.12 16.03
CA TYR A 63 -4.97 0.32 15.81
C TYR A 63 -5.93 -0.86 15.93
N THR A 64 -6.95 -0.73 16.76
CA THR A 64 -8.03 -1.71 16.82
C THR A 64 -8.74 -1.75 15.47
N ASP A 65 -9.04 -2.96 15.02
CA ASP A 65 -9.81 -3.13 13.78
C ASP A 65 -11.15 -2.41 13.96
N LEU A 66 -11.55 -1.63 12.96
CA LEU A 66 -12.79 -0.84 13.01
C LEU A 66 -14.01 -1.75 12.76
N ASN A 67 -14.26 -2.69 13.68
CA ASN A 67 -15.35 -3.67 13.71
C ASN A 67 -15.57 -4.53 12.45
N LYS A 68 -16.25 -5.67 12.65
CA LYS A 68 -16.44 -6.76 11.69
C LYS A 68 -17.32 -6.39 10.50
#